data_AF-A0A951DE04-F1
#
_entry.id   AF-A0A951DE04-F1
#
_cell.length_a   1.000
_cell.length_b   1.000
_cell.length_c   1.000
_cell.angle_alpha   90.00
_cell.angle_beta   90.00
_cell.angle_gamma   90.00
#
_symmetry.space_group_name_H-M   'P 1'
#
loop_
_entity.id
_entity.type
_entity.pdbx_description
1 polymer ?
#
loop_
_entity_poly.entity_id
_entity_poly.type
_entity_poly.pdbx_seq_one_letter_code
_entity_poly.pdbx_strand_id
1 'polypeptide(L)' 'DPSYFHTGVTLAQSLSEHLSIALTYEYDENPWKPTHTGRDETGPHYLGVTTSYRF' A
#
# COMPACT_ATOMS: atom_id res chain seq x y z
N ASP A 1 -7.15 -3.73 25.03
CA ASP A 1 -7.20 -3.60 23.57
C ASP A 1 -5.99 -4.23 22.92
N PRO A 2 -6.17 -5.16 21.97
CA PRO A 2 -5.07 -5.57 21.11
C PRO A 2 -4.67 -4.38 20.23
N SER A 3 -3.40 -4.00 20.27
CA SER A 3 -2.82 -3.03 19.34
C SER A 3 -2.44 -3.76 18.05
N TYR A 4 -3.19 -3.55 16.99
CA TYR A 4 -2.81 -4.01 15.65
C TYR A 4 -1.79 -3.04 15.05
N PHE A 5 -0.75 -3.55 14.39
CA PHE A 5 0.19 -2.68 13.65
C PHE A 5 -0.18 -2.56 12.17
N HIS A 6 0.22 -1.44 11.59
CA HIS A 6 0.10 -1.15 10.16
C HIS A 6 1.47 -0.73 9.65
N THR A 7 1.93 -1.33 8.55
CA THR A 7 3.25 -1.07 7.98
C THR A 7 3.18 -1.05 6.46
N GLY A 8 4.06 -0.27 5.84
CA GLY A 8 4.11 -0.15 4.39
C GLY A 8 5.49 0.19 3.88
N VAL A 9 5.74 -0.15 2.62
CA VAL A 9 6.95 0.21 1.89
C VAL A 9 6.55 0.83 0.56
N THR A 10 7.21 1.94 0.22
CA THR A 10 7.10 2.57 -1.08
C THR A 10 8.45 2.54 -1.78
N LEU A 11 8.46 2.00 -2.99
CA LEU A 11 9.58 2.08 -3.92
C LEU A 11 9.23 3.07 -5.02
N ALA A 12 9.98 4.16 -5.11
CA ALA A 12 9.78 5.20 -6.12
C ALA A 12 11.00 5.31 -7.03
N GLN A 13 10.73 5.55 -8.32
CA GLN A 13 11.76 5.78 -9.33
C GLN A 13 11.37 6.98 -10.19
N SER A 14 12.29 7.93 -10.30
CA SER A 14 12.23 8.98 -11.33
C SER A 14 12.58 8.37 -12.69
N LEU A 15 11.66 8.50 -13.65
CA LEU A 15 11.85 8.08 -15.04
C LEU A 15 12.39 9.24 -15.90
N SER A 16 12.13 10.48 -15.48
CA SER A 16 12.72 11.70 -16.02
C SER A 16 12.70 12.82 -14.97
N GLU A 17 13.13 14.03 -15.33
CA GLU A 17 13.00 15.23 -14.48
C GLU A 17 11.54 15.58 -14.17
N HIS A 18 10.60 15.13 -15.01
CA HIS A 18 9.18 15.50 -14.95
C HIS A 18 8.27 14.32 -14.60
N LEU A 19 8.75 13.08 -14.65
CA LEU A 19 7.94 11.87 -14.50
C LEU A 19 8.54 10.93 -13.45
N SER A 20 7.71 10.47 -12.52
CA SER A 20 8.07 9.41 -11.57
C SER A 20 6.96 8.37 -11.44
N ILE A 21 7.36 7.15 -11.11
CA ILE A 21 6.47 6.05 -10.74
C ILE A 21 6.79 5.59 -9.32
N ALA A 22 5.76 5.23 -8.56
CA ALA A 22 5.90 4.64 -7.24
C ALA A 22 5.01 3.41 -7.11
N LEU A 23 5.56 2.35 -6.50
CA LEU A 23 4.85 1.16 -6.07
C LEU A 23 4.82 1.16 -4.55
N THR A 24 3.63 1.05 -3.98
CA THR A 24 3.41 0.95 -2.54
C THR A 24 2.80 -0.40 -2.21
N TYR A 25 3.34 -1.05 -1.18
CA TYR A 25 2.75 -2.22 -0.55
C TYR A 25 2.51 -1.91 0.93
N GLU A 26 1.30 -2.19 1.41
CA GLU A 26 0.94 -2.02 2.82
C GLU A 26 0.33 -3.31 3.37
N TYR A 27 0.60 -3.56 4.64
CA TYR A 27 0.03 -4.64 5.43
C TYR A 27 -0.58 -4.08 6.70
N ASP A 28 -1.80 -4.49 6.99
CA ASP A 28 -2.52 -4.18 8.22
C ASP A 28 -2.78 -5.47 8.97
N GLU A 29 -2.32 -5.60 10.21
CA GLU A 29 -2.51 -6.81 11.00
C GLU A 29 -3.98 -7.01 11.41
N ASN A 30 -4.83 -5.98 11.36
CA ASN A 30 -6.21 -6.05 11.84
C ASN A 30 -7.11 -6.89 10.91
N PRO A 31 -7.45 -8.15 11.28
CA PRO A 31 -8.20 -9.05 10.41
C PRO A 31 -9.69 -8.69 10.31
N TRP A 32 -10.16 -7.72 11.10
CA TRP A 32 -11.54 -7.28 11.14
C TRP A 32 -11.83 -6.14 10.18
N LYS A 33 -10.80 -5.60 9.51
CA LYS A 33 -11.00 -4.63 8.43
C LYS A 33 -11.57 -5.34 7.21
N PRO A 34 -12.61 -4.78 6.56
CA PRO A 34 -13.19 -5.38 5.37
C PRO A 34 -12.15 -5.38 4.23
N THR A 35 -11.79 -6.58 3.76
CA THR A 35 -11.00 -6.78 2.55
C THR A 35 -11.93 -6.95 1.34
N HIS A 36 -11.45 -6.59 0.15
CA HIS A 36 -12.23 -6.67 -1.10
C HIS A 36 -12.65 -8.11 -1.48
N THR A 37 -11.99 -9.13 -0.95
CA THR A 37 -12.14 -10.54 -1.37
C THR A 37 -12.83 -11.44 -0.36
N GLY A 38 -13.38 -10.87 0.73
CA GLY A 38 -13.95 -11.67 1.81
C GLY A 38 -12.87 -12.19 2.77
N ARG A 39 -13.34 -12.59 3.96
CA ARG A 39 -12.60 -12.83 5.21
C ARG A 39 -11.30 -13.58 4.99
N ASP A 40 -10.24 -12.81 4.80
CA ASP A 40 -8.88 -13.30 4.85
C ASP A 40 -8.53 -13.50 6.33
N GLU A 41 -8.05 -14.68 6.70
CA GLU A 41 -7.63 -14.96 8.08
C GLU A 41 -6.30 -14.26 8.39
N THR A 42 -5.62 -13.77 7.36
CA THR A 42 -4.50 -12.84 7.45
C THR A 42 -4.99 -11.40 7.30
N GLY A 43 -4.39 -10.47 8.05
CA GLY A 43 -4.77 -9.06 7.99
C GLY A 43 -4.65 -8.44 6.58
N PRO A 44 -5.38 -7.34 6.26
CA PRO A 44 -5.45 -6.78 4.92
C PRO A 44 -4.10 -6.45 4.27
N HIS A 45 -4.05 -6.68 2.95
CA HIS A 45 -2.94 -6.31 2.08
C HIS A 45 -3.38 -5.29 1.04
N TYR A 46 -2.57 -4.24 0.82
CA TYR A 46 -2.85 -3.20 -0.16
C TYR A 46 -1.69 -3.03 -1.14
N LEU A 47 -2.01 -2.90 -2.42
CA LEU A 47 -1.05 -2.61 -3.50
C LEU A 47 -1.51 -1.34 -4.23
N GLY A 48 -0.62 -0.36 -4.29
CA GLY A 48 -0.86 0.92 -4.96
C GLY A 48 0.22 1.21 -6.00
N VAL A 49 -0.19 1.68 -7.18
CA VAL A 49 0.71 2.23 -8.19
C VAL A 49 0.35 3.68 -8.41
N THR A 50 1.33 4.58 -8.30
CA THR A 50 1.15 6.01 -8.50
C THR A 50 2.11 6.50 -9.59
N THR A 51 1.58 7.26 -10.54
CA THR A 51 2.36 7.99 -11.55
C THR A 51 2.22 9.47 -11.27
N SER A 52 3.33 10.20 -11.19
CA SER A 52 3.34 11.65 -10.94
C SER A 52 4.03 12.37 -12.09
N TYR A 53 3.41 13.46 -12.55
CA TYR A 53 3.96 14.34 -13.58
C TYR A 53 4.06 15.78 -13.03
N ARG A 54 5.24 16.40 -13.19
CA ARG A 54 5.48 17.80 -12.82
C ARG A 54 5.56 18.64 -14.09
N PHE A 55 4.76 19.71 -14.14
CA PHE A 55 4.78 20.74 -15.18
C PHE A 55 5.51 22.00 -14.72
#